data_AF-A0A925RUL4-F1
#
_entry.id   AF-A0A925RUL4-F1
#
_cell.length_a   1.000
_cell.length_b   1.000
_cell.length_c   1.000
_cell.angle_alpha   90.00
_cell.angle_beta   90.00
_cell.angle_gamma   90.00
#
_symmetry.space_group_name_H-M   'P 1'
#
loop_
_entity.id
_entity.type
_entity.pdbx_description
1 polymer ?
#
loop_
_entity_poly.entity_id
_entity_poly.type
_entity_poly.pdbx_seq_one_letter_code
_entity_poly.pdbx_strand_id
1 'polypeptide(L)'
;MLNRLWLAFFFTALASALGRWIFGGEEQVFAAIVTSLFEMAKLSVEVMVLLFGTLTLWLGFLNIAERAGLVDQLARFLGPLFARLMPEVPRGHASIGLITLNFTANALGLDNAATPIGLRAMRELQTLNPHPETATNAQILFLVLNASSLTLLPVSIFMYRLQQGAPDPTLVFLPILLATSASTLVGFFSVAIMQRLPIGDKVVLAWLLGAALVLGGLMAALATLSAAALASVSSLLGSLILFGLIIVFLLAGAWKKLPVYENFVEGAKQGFDVAKNLLPYLVA
;
A
#
# COMPACT_ATOMS: atom_id res chain seq x y z
N MET A 1 -23.45 -4.21 1.66
CA MET A 1 -23.28 -2.90 1.01
C MET A 1 -22.83 -3.05 -0.45
N LEU A 2 -21.76 -3.80 -0.72
CA LEU A 2 -21.19 -3.97 -2.07
C LEU A 2 -22.20 -4.49 -3.11
N ASN A 3 -23.02 -5.49 -2.79
CA ASN A 3 -24.08 -5.98 -3.69
C ASN A 3 -25.05 -4.87 -4.15
N ARG A 4 -25.41 -3.94 -3.24
CA ARG A 4 -26.31 -2.82 -3.57
C ARG A 4 -25.61 -1.79 -4.44
N LEU A 5 -24.34 -1.48 -4.15
CA LEU A 5 -23.53 -0.55 -4.96
C LEU A 5 -23.29 -1.09 -6.37
N TRP A 6 -22.94 -2.37 -6.46
CA TRP A 6 -22.72 -3.07 -7.72
C TRP A 6 -23.97 -3.03 -8.60
N LEU A 7 -25.12 -3.45 -8.07
CA LEU A 7 -26.40 -3.35 -8.78
C LEU A 7 -26.74 -1.89 -9.13
N ALA A 8 -26.50 -0.94 -8.22
CA ALA A 8 -26.77 0.46 -8.48
C ALA A 8 -25.98 0.99 -9.68
N PHE A 9 -24.71 0.61 -9.87
CA PHE A 9 -23.94 1.03 -11.05
C PHE A 9 -24.57 0.57 -12.37
N PHE A 10 -25.11 -0.65 -12.43
CA PHE A 10 -25.80 -1.13 -13.64
C PHE A 10 -27.11 -0.37 -13.90
N PHE A 11 -27.90 -0.13 -12.85
CA PHE A 11 -29.16 0.62 -13.00
C PHE A 11 -28.94 2.10 -13.31
N THR A 12 -27.91 2.73 -12.74
CA THR A 12 -27.56 4.12 -13.08
C THR A 12 -27.04 4.24 -14.51
N ALA A 13 -26.21 3.28 -14.96
CA ALA A 13 -25.77 3.21 -16.35
C ALA A 13 -26.95 3.02 -17.30
N LEU A 14 -27.89 2.13 -16.99
CA LEU A 14 -29.10 1.90 -17.77
C LEU A 14 -29.98 3.16 -17.85
N ALA A 15 -30.24 3.81 -16.71
CA ALA A 15 -31.02 5.05 -16.67
C ALA A 15 -30.35 6.17 -17.48
N SER A 16 -29.02 6.30 -17.38
CA SER A 16 -28.23 7.25 -18.18
C SER A 16 -28.31 6.96 -19.67
N ALA A 17 -28.19 5.68 -20.06
CA ALA A 17 -28.29 5.24 -21.45
C ALA A 17 -29.68 5.53 -22.04
N LEU A 18 -30.75 5.20 -21.31
CA LEU A 18 -32.12 5.50 -21.71
C LEU A 18 -32.33 7.01 -21.87
N GLY A 19 -31.79 7.83 -20.96
CA GLY A 19 -31.87 9.29 -21.07
C GLY A 19 -31.17 9.83 -22.32
N ARG A 20 -29.95 9.37 -22.60
CA ARG A 20 -29.17 9.76 -23.79
C ARG A 20 -29.81 9.30 -25.09
N TRP A 21 -30.42 8.11 -25.09
CA TRP A 21 -31.12 7.60 -26.27
C TRP A 21 -32.44 8.35 -26.52
N ILE A 22 -33.32 8.45 -25.52
CA ILE A 22 -34.68 9.00 -25.68
C ILE A 22 -34.67 10.52 -25.85
N PHE A 23 -33.88 11.23 -25.04
CA PHE A 23 -33.87 12.71 -25.06
C PHE A 23 -32.72 13.29 -25.87
N GLY A 24 -31.60 12.55 -25.99
CA GLY A 24 -30.41 12.99 -26.73
C GLY A 24 -30.30 12.44 -28.16
N GLY A 25 -31.09 11.44 -28.53
CA GLY A 25 -31.05 10.82 -29.86
C GLY A 25 -29.81 9.95 -30.13
N GLU A 26 -29.04 9.59 -29.09
CA GLU A 26 -27.81 8.80 -29.26
C GLU A 26 -28.09 7.30 -29.43
N GLU A 27 -28.36 6.87 -30.67
CA GLU A 27 -28.69 5.45 -30.98
C GLU A 27 -27.58 4.45 -30.64
N GLN A 28 -26.32 4.89 -30.66
CA GLN A 28 -25.15 4.03 -30.42
C GLN A 28 -24.84 3.82 -28.93
N VAL A 29 -25.56 4.46 -28.01
CA VAL A 29 -25.22 4.45 -26.58
C VAL A 29 -25.18 3.02 -25.99
N PHE A 30 -26.10 2.15 -26.41
CA PHE A 30 -26.13 0.77 -25.94
C PHE A 30 -24.97 -0.07 -26.49
N ALA A 31 -24.61 0.14 -27.77
CA ALA A 31 -23.45 -0.52 -28.37
C ALA A 31 -22.14 -0.06 -27.71
N ALA A 32 -22.03 1.23 -27.38
CA ALA A 32 -20.90 1.78 -26.64
C ALA A 32 -20.78 1.15 -25.24
N ILE A 33 -21.89 1.02 -24.49
CA ILE A 33 -21.88 0.37 -23.17
C ILE A 33 -21.43 -1.09 -23.26
N VAL A 34 -21.96 -1.86 -24.22
CA VAL A 34 -21.54 -3.26 -24.42
C VAL A 34 -20.05 -3.34 -24.74
N THR A 35 -19.56 -2.44 -25.60
CA THR A 35 -18.13 -2.37 -25.94
C THR A 35 -17.29 -2.06 -24.70
N SER A 36 -17.67 -1.04 -23.92
CA SER A 36 -16.99 -0.67 -22.68
C SER A 36 -16.99 -1.79 -21.64
N LEU A 37 -18.03 -2.63 -21.55
CA LEU A 37 -18.02 -3.81 -20.67
C LEU A 37 -16.88 -4.77 -21.03
N PHE A 38 -16.69 -5.07 -22.32
CA PHE A 38 -15.61 -5.96 -22.77
C PHE A 38 -14.23 -5.29 -22.70
N GLU A 39 -14.14 -3.98 -22.99
CA GLU A 39 -12.89 -3.22 -22.85
C GLU A 39 -12.43 -3.19 -21.39
N MET A 40 -13.33 -2.95 -20.43
CA MET A 40 -13.01 -2.98 -19.02
C MET A 40 -12.60 -4.38 -18.56
N ALA A 41 -13.27 -5.44 -19.05
CA ALA A 41 -12.86 -6.81 -18.76
C ALA A 41 -11.44 -7.12 -19.28
N LYS A 42 -11.07 -6.62 -20.48
CA LYS A 42 -9.70 -6.73 -21.03
C LYS A 42 -8.70 -5.95 -20.19
N LEU A 43 -9.02 -4.71 -19.82
CA LEU A 43 -8.18 -3.87 -18.96
C LEU A 43 -7.90 -4.57 -17.63
N SER A 44 -8.90 -5.22 -17.04
CA SER A 44 -8.72 -6.01 -15.82
C SER A 44 -7.68 -7.13 -16.02
N VAL A 45 -7.66 -7.81 -17.16
CA VAL A 45 -6.61 -8.82 -17.46
C VAL A 45 -5.23 -8.18 -17.64
N GLU A 46 -5.13 -7.03 -18.31
CA GLU A 46 -3.86 -6.32 -18.50
C GLU A 46 -3.25 -5.90 -17.14
N VAL A 47 -4.08 -5.35 -16.25
CA VAL A 47 -3.69 -5.03 -14.86
C VAL A 47 -3.29 -6.30 -14.11
N MET A 48 -3.98 -7.43 -14.32
CA MET A 48 -3.63 -8.69 -13.68
C MET A 48 -2.24 -9.20 -14.07
N VAL A 49 -1.80 -9.04 -15.32
CA VAL A 49 -0.45 -9.43 -15.75
C VAL A 49 0.61 -8.68 -14.94
N LEU A 50 0.41 -7.37 -14.73
CA LEU A 50 1.28 -6.56 -13.87
C LEU A 50 1.26 -7.05 -12.41
N LEU A 51 0.07 -7.34 -11.87
CA LEU A 51 -0.07 -7.86 -10.51
C LEU A 51 0.59 -9.23 -10.31
N PHE A 52 0.47 -10.13 -11.29
CA PHE A 52 1.19 -11.42 -11.25
C PHE A 52 2.70 -11.21 -11.13
N GLY A 53 3.29 -10.34 -11.97
CA GLY A 53 4.72 -10.06 -11.92
C GLY A 53 5.16 -9.40 -10.62
N THR A 54 4.44 -8.37 -10.16
CA THR A 54 4.84 -7.60 -8.97
C THR A 54 4.62 -8.39 -7.67
N LEU A 55 3.48 -9.05 -7.50
CA LEU A 55 3.19 -9.84 -6.30
C LEU A 55 4.15 -11.02 -6.17
N THR A 56 4.45 -11.74 -7.26
CA THR A 56 5.41 -12.86 -7.23
C THR A 56 6.81 -12.40 -6.83
N LEU A 57 7.29 -11.29 -7.41
CA LEU A 57 8.60 -10.73 -7.09
C LEU A 57 8.72 -10.34 -5.62
N TRP A 58 7.76 -9.54 -5.13
CA TRP A 58 7.84 -8.98 -3.79
C TRP A 58 7.57 -10.00 -2.70
N LEU A 59 6.64 -10.94 -2.89
CA LEU A 59 6.44 -12.01 -1.92
C LEU A 59 7.62 -12.99 -1.90
N GLY A 60 8.32 -13.20 -3.02
CA GLY A 60 9.56 -13.98 -3.05
C GLY A 60 10.64 -13.37 -2.17
N PHE A 61 10.93 -12.08 -2.37
CA PHE A 61 11.88 -11.33 -1.54
C PHE A 61 11.46 -11.24 -0.07
N LEU A 62 10.17 -11.05 0.19
CA LEU A 62 9.60 -11.03 1.53
C LEU A 62 9.81 -12.35 2.26
N ASN A 63 9.61 -13.50 1.60
CA ASN A 63 9.83 -14.81 2.22
C ASN A 63 11.29 -15.02 2.62
N ILE A 64 12.25 -14.50 1.84
CA ILE A 64 13.66 -14.50 2.23
C ILE A 64 13.86 -13.65 3.50
N ALA A 65 13.32 -12.43 3.53
CA ALA A 65 13.45 -11.51 4.66
C ALA A 65 12.84 -12.10 5.96
N GLU A 66 11.69 -12.76 5.85
CA GLU A 66 11.04 -13.46 6.96
C GLU A 66 11.90 -14.61 7.47
N ARG A 67 12.33 -15.52 6.59
CA ARG A 67 13.16 -16.65 7.00
C ARG A 67 14.52 -16.20 7.55
N ALA A 68 15.04 -15.06 7.11
CA ALA A 68 16.23 -14.43 7.67
C ALA A 68 16.00 -13.77 9.05
N GLY A 69 14.75 -13.68 9.51
CA GLY A 69 14.35 -13.08 10.79
C GLY A 69 14.37 -11.56 10.81
N LEU A 70 14.37 -10.89 9.63
CA LEU A 70 14.31 -9.43 9.54
C LEU A 70 12.93 -8.92 9.95
N VAL A 71 11.87 -9.62 9.55
CA VAL A 71 10.49 -9.27 9.89
C VAL A 71 10.26 -9.34 11.41
N ASP A 72 10.81 -10.35 12.08
CA ASP A 72 10.73 -10.48 13.54
C ASP A 72 11.52 -9.40 14.29
N GLN A 73 12.66 -8.96 13.72
CA GLN A 73 13.43 -7.85 14.28
C GLN A 73 12.65 -6.53 14.21
N LEU A 74 12.04 -6.25 13.06
CA LEU A 74 11.17 -5.09 12.87
C LEU A 74 9.95 -5.16 13.79
N ALA A 75 9.33 -6.33 13.91
CA ALA A 75 8.18 -6.55 14.80
C ALA A 75 8.54 -6.28 16.27
N ARG A 76 9.76 -6.65 16.72
CA ARG A 76 10.23 -6.33 18.07
C ARG A 76 10.51 -4.83 18.26
N PHE A 77 11.03 -4.16 17.24
CA PHE A 77 11.32 -2.73 17.29
C PHE A 77 10.06 -1.88 17.43
N LEU A 78 9.02 -2.15 16.62
CA LEU A 78 7.72 -1.46 16.72
C LEU A 78 6.73 -2.12 17.68
N GLY A 79 7.10 -3.25 18.28
CA GLY A 79 6.28 -4.00 19.23
C GLY A 79 5.70 -3.16 20.37
N PRO A 80 6.46 -2.26 21.02
CA PRO A 80 5.94 -1.38 22.07
C PRO A 80 4.81 -0.45 21.58
N LEU A 81 4.91 0.06 20.34
CA LEU A 81 3.90 0.93 19.74
C LEU A 81 2.63 0.12 19.43
N PHE A 82 2.78 -0.98 18.68
CA PHE A 82 1.64 -1.78 18.26
C PHE A 82 0.97 -2.52 19.42
N ALA A 83 1.68 -2.83 20.50
CA ALA A 83 1.05 -3.36 21.71
C ALA A 83 0.04 -2.37 22.33
N ARG A 84 0.13 -1.06 22.03
CA ARG A 84 -0.82 -0.04 22.50
C ARG A 84 -1.86 0.31 21.45
N LEU A 85 -1.49 0.31 20.18
CA LEU A 85 -2.38 0.63 19.08
C LEU A 85 -3.26 -0.56 18.63
N MET A 86 -2.77 -1.78 18.81
CA MET A 86 -3.42 -3.04 18.39
C MET A 86 -3.34 -4.08 19.53
N PRO A 87 -3.98 -3.82 20.68
CA PRO A 87 -3.88 -4.68 21.87
C PRO A 87 -4.41 -6.11 21.66
N GLU A 88 -5.27 -6.30 20.66
CA GLU A 88 -5.87 -7.59 20.28
C GLU A 88 -4.89 -8.51 19.53
N VAL A 89 -3.78 -7.98 19.02
CA VAL A 89 -2.79 -8.76 18.27
C VAL A 89 -1.74 -9.31 19.25
N PRO A 90 -1.52 -10.65 19.31
CA PRO A 90 -0.52 -11.23 20.18
C PRO A 90 0.89 -10.69 19.91
N ARG A 91 1.68 -10.49 20.96
CA ARG A 91 3.08 -10.06 20.82
C ARG A 91 3.88 -11.11 20.04
N GLY A 92 4.63 -10.67 19.04
CA GLY A 92 5.41 -11.54 18.17
C GLY A 92 4.61 -12.20 17.05
N HIS A 93 3.32 -11.86 16.88
CA HIS A 93 2.56 -12.31 15.71
C HIS A 93 3.13 -11.70 14.42
N ALA A 94 3.18 -12.49 13.34
CA ALA A 94 3.79 -12.11 12.07
C ALA A 94 3.17 -10.84 11.46
N SER A 95 1.88 -10.60 11.69
CA SER A 95 1.17 -9.40 11.23
C SER A 95 1.86 -8.10 11.64
N ILE A 96 2.44 -8.01 12.84
CA ILE A 96 3.12 -6.78 13.30
C ILE A 96 4.33 -6.44 12.43
N GLY A 97 5.14 -7.44 12.10
CA GLY A 97 6.31 -7.27 11.23
C GLY A 97 5.89 -6.91 9.80
N LEU A 98 4.86 -7.55 9.27
CA LEU A 98 4.32 -7.27 7.94
C LEU A 98 3.71 -5.86 7.83
N ILE A 99 2.94 -5.43 8.83
CA ILE A 99 2.38 -4.06 8.91
C ILE A 99 3.51 -3.04 8.95
N THR A 100 4.53 -3.28 9.77
CA THR A 100 5.72 -2.42 9.86
C THR A 100 6.42 -2.29 8.52
N LEU A 101 6.65 -3.42 7.85
CA LEU A 101 7.32 -3.45 6.56
C LEU A 101 6.48 -2.78 5.46
N ASN A 102 5.16 -2.98 5.48
CA ASN A 102 4.22 -2.32 4.58
C ASN A 102 4.26 -0.79 4.75
N PHE A 103 4.17 -0.28 5.99
CA PHE A 103 4.27 1.16 6.24
C PHE A 103 5.64 1.72 5.85
N THR A 104 6.71 0.97 6.08
CA THR A 104 8.05 1.37 5.65
C THR A 104 8.15 1.45 4.13
N ALA A 105 7.63 0.46 3.40
CA ALA A 105 7.61 0.45 1.94
C ALA A 105 6.78 1.62 1.38
N ASN A 106 5.59 1.88 1.92
CA ASN A 106 4.76 3.02 1.55
C ASN A 106 5.47 4.36 1.83
N ALA A 107 6.05 4.53 3.03
CA ALA A 107 6.75 5.76 3.39
C ALA A 107 7.93 6.05 2.45
N LEU A 108 8.62 5.01 1.97
CA LEU A 108 9.74 5.13 1.05
C LEU A 108 9.32 5.24 -0.43
N GLY A 109 8.02 5.26 -0.74
CA GLY A 109 7.49 5.32 -2.09
C GLY A 109 7.70 4.05 -2.90
N LEU A 110 7.88 2.91 -2.23
CA LEU A 110 8.02 1.59 -2.83
C LEU A 110 6.65 0.94 -3.03
N ASP A 111 5.74 1.64 -3.69
CA ASP A 111 4.31 1.28 -3.80
C ASP A 111 4.12 -0.14 -4.38
N ASN A 112 4.97 -0.49 -5.35
CA ASN A 112 4.97 -1.81 -5.97
C ASN A 112 5.24 -2.96 -4.97
N ALA A 113 5.99 -2.70 -3.90
CA ALA A 113 6.27 -3.65 -2.83
C ALA A 113 5.23 -3.58 -1.72
N ALA A 114 4.71 -2.39 -1.43
CA ALA A 114 3.85 -2.18 -0.28
C ALA A 114 2.52 -2.93 -0.39
N THR A 115 1.81 -2.84 -1.52
CA THR A 115 0.53 -3.53 -1.72
C THR A 115 0.59 -5.05 -1.47
N PRO A 116 1.55 -5.82 -2.06
CA PRO A 116 1.70 -7.24 -1.77
C PRO A 116 1.88 -7.55 -0.28
N ILE A 117 2.76 -6.79 0.38
CA ILE A 117 3.07 -6.95 1.80
C ILE A 117 1.82 -6.64 2.64
N GLY A 118 1.06 -5.61 2.24
CA GLY A 118 -0.17 -5.20 2.94
C GLY A 118 -1.30 -6.22 2.82
N LEU A 119 -1.49 -6.83 1.64
CA LEU A 119 -2.44 -7.93 1.48
C LEU A 119 -2.09 -9.13 2.37
N ARG A 120 -0.79 -9.45 2.48
CA ARG A 120 -0.32 -10.51 3.37
C ARG A 120 -0.52 -10.15 4.84
N ALA A 121 -0.20 -8.92 5.23
CA ALA A 121 -0.47 -8.39 6.57
C ALA A 121 -1.96 -8.51 6.94
N MET A 122 -2.86 -8.16 6.01
CA MET A 122 -4.31 -8.27 6.21
C MET A 122 -4.76 -9.72 6.39
N ARG A 123 -4.20 -10.66 5.62
CA ARG A 123 -4.47 -12.10 5.78
C ARG A 123 -4.00 -12.62 7.14
N GLU A 124 -2.83 -12.21 7.59
CA GLU A 124 -2.33 -12.57 8.94
C GLU A 124 -3.18 -11.93 10.06
N LEU A 125 -3.73 -10.73 9.86
CA LEU A 125 -4.70 -10.18 10.82
C LEU A 125 -6.03 -10.96 10.79
N GLN A 126 -6.43 -11.45 9.62
CA GLN A 126 -7.66 -12.21 9.45
C GLN A 126 -7.62 -13.59 10.13
N THR A 127 -6.45 -14.21 10.28
CA THR A 127 -6.33 -15.49 11.03
C THR A 127 -6.66 -15.33 12.52
N LEU A 128 -6.52 -14.10 13.05
CA LEU A 128 -6.88 -13.75 14.42
C LEU A 128 -8.33 -13.30 14.56
N ASN A 129 -9.07 -13.18 13.46
CA ASN A 129 -10.42 -12.64 13.48
C ASN A 129 -11.46 -13.74 13.85
N PRO A 130 -12.11 -13.65 15.03
CA PRO A 130 -13.14 -14.64 15.41
C PRO A 130 -14.42 -14.53 14.56
N HIS A 131 -14.60 -13.40 13.86
CA HIS A 131 -15.76 -13.12 13.01
C HIS A 131 -15.31 -12.67 11.63
N PRO A 132 -14.99 -13.61 10.71
CA PRO A 132 -14.34 -13.32 9.43
C PRO A 132 -15.03 -12.26 8.57
N GLU A 133 -16.34 -12.09 8.70
CA GLU A 133 -17.16 -11.12 7.95
C GLU A 133 -17.14 -9.69 8.54
N THR A 134 -16.55 -9.51 9.73
CA THR A 134 -16.50 -8.22 10.44
C THR A 134 -15.05 -7.86 10.72
N ALA A 135 -14.62 -6.67 10.27
CA ALA A 135 -13.25 -6.22 10.49
C ALA A 135 -12.95 -5.99 11.99
N THR A 136 -11.80 -6.47 12.46
CA THR A 136 -11.30 -6.21 13.82
C THR A 136 -10.74 -4.80 13.96
N ASN A 137 -10.50 -4.34 15.19
CA ASN A 137 -9.93 -3.01 15.44
C ASN A 137 -8.54 -2.86 14.80
N ALA A 138 -7.72 -3.92 14.85
CA ALA A 138 -6.41 -3.95 14.23
C ALA A 138 -6.49 -3.86 12.69
N GLN A 139 -7.46 -4.55 12.07
CA GLN A 139 -7.70 -4.46 10.62
C GLN A 139 -8.17 -3.08 10.19
N ILE A 140 -9.08 -2.47 10.96
CA ILE A 140 -9.58 -1.10 10.69
C ILE A 140 -8.43 -0.10 10.79
N LEU A 141 -7.64 -0.14 11.86
CA LEU A 141 -6.50 0.76 12.03
C LEU A 141 -5.47 0.57 10.90
N PHE A 142 -5.11 -0.67 10.60
CA PHE A 142 -4.18 -0.97 9.51
C PHE A 142 -4.69 -0.44 8.17
N LEU A 143 -5.95 -0.72 7.83
CA LEU A 143 -6.56 -0.31 6.57
C LEU A 143 -6.64 1.22 6.44
N VAL A 144 -7.06 1.94 7.49
CA VAL A 144 -7.14 3.41 7.46
C VAL A 144 -5.76 4.04 7.29
N LEU A 145 -4.77 3.56 8.04
CA LEU A 145 -3.40 4.07 7.91
C LEU A 145 -2.80 3.75 6.54
N ASN A 146 -3.04 2.54 6.02
CA ASN A 146 -2.58 2.15 4.69
C ASN A 146 -3.27 2.99 3.60
N ALA A 147 -4.58 3.20 3.69
CA ALA A 147 -5.34 4.05 2.75
C ALA A 147 -4.91 5.52 2.79
N SER A 148 -4.45 6.02 3.95
CA SER A 148 -3.91 7.38 4.06
C SER A 148 -2.54 7.55 3.38
N SER A 149 -1.82 6.45 3.14
CA SER A 149 -0.64 6.34 2.27
C SER A 149 0.41 7.46 2.47
N LEU A 150 0.87 7.67 3.72
CA LEU A 150 1.99 8.57 3.98
C LEU A 150 3.19 8.21 3.09
N THR A 151 3.55 9.13 2.20
CA THR A 151 4.63 8.93 1.23
C THR A 151 5.66 10.04 1.39
N LEU A 152 6.86 9.70 1.87
CA LEU A 152 7.93 10.65 2.11
C LEU A 152 8.64 11.05 0.82
N LEU A 153 8.78 10.10 -0.12
CA LEU A 153 9.47 10.28 -1.40
C LEU A 153 8.62 9.66 -2.53
N PRO A 154 7.78 10.43 -3.24
CA PRO A 154 6.86 9.92 -4.24
C PRO A 154 7.56 9.72 -5.61
N VAL A 155 8.61 8.89 -5.62
CA VAL A 155 9.49 8.69 -6.79
C VAL A 155 8.71 8.14 -7.99
N SER A 156 7.78 7.21 -7.76
CA SER A 156 6.89 6.66 -8.79
C SER A 156 6.09 7.76 -9.49
N ILE A 157 5.56 8.73 -8.73
CA ILE A 157 4.76 9.84 -9.28
C ILE A 157 5.64 10.78 -10.11
N PHE A 158 6.87 11.06 -9.66
CA PHE A 158 7.81 11.85 -10.46
C PHE A 158 8.14 11.18 -11.79
N MET A 159 8.35 9.86 -11.79
CA MET A 159 8.61 9.09 -13.01
C MET A 159 7.40 9.11 -13.95
N TYR A 160 6.19 8.91 -13.45
CA TYR A 160 4.98 9.02 -14.28
C TYR A 160 4.82 10.41 -14.87
N ARG A 161 5.04 11.46 -14.09
CA ARG A 161 4.97 12.84 -14.58
C ARG A 161 6.02 13.11 -15.65
N LEU A 162 7.25 12.65 -15.46
CA LEU A 162 8.32 12.78 -16.47
C LEU A 162 7.96 12.04 -17.77
N GLN A 163 7.45 10.81 -17.68
CA GLN A 163 7.03 10.02 -18.84
C GLN A 163 5.87 10.67 -19.61
N GLN A 164 4.99 11.38 -18.90
CA GLN A 164 3.89 12.16 -19.48
C GLN A 164 4.32 13.57 -19.93
N GLY A 165 5.61 13.88 -19.92
CA GLY A 165 6.16 15.14 -20.45
C GLY A 165 6.04 16.33 -19.51
N ALA A 166 5.88 16.13 -18.21
CA ALA A 166 5.79 17.23 -17.26
C ALA A 166 7.10 18.05 -17.22
N PRO A 167 7.05 19.40 -17.34
CA PRO A 167 8.23 20.25 -17.38
C PRO A 167 8.98 20.26 -16.03
N ASP A 168 8.25 20.14 -14.93
CA ASP A 168 8.81 19.87 -13.61
C ASP A 168 7.99 18.76 -12.92
N PRO A 169 8.52 17.52 -12.92
CA PRO A 169 7.89 16.39 -12.25
C PRO A 169 7.77 16.56 -10.74
N THR A 170 8.60 17.39 -10.11
CA THR A 170 8.72 17.51 -8.64
C THR A 170 7.83 18.57 -8.02
N LEU A 171 7.18 19.43 -8.80
CA LEU A 171 6.25 20.46 -8.27
C LEU A 171 5.18 19.90 -7.32
N VAL A 172 4.79 18.64 -7.51
CA VAL A 172 3.77 17.97 -6.70
C VAL A 172 4.31 17.45 -5.37
N PHE A 173 5.62 17.51 -5.12
CA PHE A 173 6.27 16.92 -3.96
C PHE A 173 5.70 17.43 -2.63
N LEU A 174 5.82 18.73 -2.38
CA LEU A 174 5.38 19.35 -1.13
C LEU A 174 3.86 19.20 -0.93
N PRO A 175 3.01 19.41 -1.96
CA PRO A 175 1.58 19.08 -1.87
C PRO A 175 1.30 17.63 -1.49
N ILE A 176 1.99 16.64 -2.09
CA ILE A 176 1.80 15.22 -1.77
C ILE A 176 2.20 14.93 -0.33
N LEU A 177 3.35 15.43 0.12
CA LEU A 177 3.84 15.19 1.47
C LEU A 177 2.91 15.81 2.53
N LEU A 178 2.44 17.03 2.30
CA LEU A 178 1.48 17.71 3.17
C LEU A 178 0.13 17.01 3.18
N ALA A 179 -0.41 16.68 2.02
CA ALA A 179 -1.73 16.05 1.88
C ALA A 179 -1.74 14.65 2.52
N THR A 180 -0.71 13.85 2.28
CA THR A 180 -0.60 12.49 2.84
C THR A 180 -0.34 12.53 4.35
N SER A 181 0.51 13.46 4.83
CA SER A 181 0.70 13.66 6.28
C SER A 181 -0.59 14.08 6.98
N ALA A 182 -1.33 15.03 6.41
CA ALA A 182 -2.61 15.47 6.95
C ALA A 182 -3.63 14.32 6.93
N SER A 183 -3.74 13.58 5.83
CA SER A 183 -4.59 12.41 5.69
C SER A 183 -4.28 11.33 6.73
N THR A 184 -2.99 11.01 6.94
CA THR A 184 -2.55 10.02 7.93
C THR A 184 -2.83 10.46 9.35
N LEU A 185 -2.59 11.73 9.69
CA LEU A 185 -2.92 12.26 11.02
C LEU A 185 -4.42 12.20 11.28
N VAL A 186 -5.24 12.71 10.35
CA VAL A 186 -6.69 12.69 10.47
C VAL A 186 -7.21 11.25 10.57
N GLY A 187 -6.72 10.36 9.71
CA GLY A 187 -7.09 8.93 9.73
C GLY A 187 -6.72 8.26 11.06
N PHE A 188 -5.49 8.45 11.53
CA PHE A 188 -5.02 7.93 12.81
C PHE A 188 -5.87 8.43 13.98
N PHE A 189 -6.04 9.75 14.11
CA PHE A 189 -6.81 10.33 15.21
C PHE A 189 -8.28 9.92 15.15
N SER A 190 -8.87 9.84 13.96
CA SER A 190 -10.25 9.39 13.79
C SER A 190 -10.44 7.97 14.31
N VAL A 191 -9.55 7.04 13.94
CA VAL A 191 -9.60 5.65 14.44
C VAL A 191 -9.30 5.62 15.94
N ALA A 192 -8.31 6.38 16.40
CA ALA A 192 -7.91 6.40 17.80
C ALA A 192 -9.02 6.92 18.72
N ILE A 193 -9.80 7.91 18.28
CA ILE A 193 -10.98 8.39 19.01
C ILE A 193 -12.09 7.33 19.02
N MET A 194 -12.42 6.76 17.85
CA MET A 194 -13.49 5.75 17.73
C MET A 194 -13.20 4.48 18.51
N GLN A 195 -11.95 3.99 18.47
CA GLN A 195 -11.50 2.80 19.18
C GLN A 195 -11.01 3.09 20.60
N ARG A 196 -11.01 4.37 21.03
CA ARG A 196 -10.54 4.83 22.35
C ARG A 196 -9.11 4.36 22.67
N LEU A 197 -8.21 4.47 21.68
CA LEU A 197 -6.80 4.13 21.84
C LEU A 197 -6.11 5.08 22.83
N PRO A 198 -5.08 4.61 23.56
CA PRO A 198 -4.41 5.41 24.57
C PRO A 198 -3.40 6.40 23.93
N ILE A 199 -3.90 7.43 23.25
CA ILE A 199 -3.06 8.44 22.55
C ILE A 199 -2.14 9.19 23.52
N GLY A 200 -2.58 9.39 24.76
CA GLY A 200 -1.78 10.02 25.82
C GLY A 200 -0.71 9.11 26.43
N ASP A 201 -0.61 7.85 26.00
CA ASP A 201 0.46 6.95 26.45
C ASP A 201 1.82 7.48 26.00
N LYS A 202 2.79 7.47 26.92
CA LYS A 202 4.13 8.02 26.67
C LYS A 202 4.83 7.37 25.48
N VAL A 203 4.57 6.07 25.23
CA VAL A 203 5.14 5.36 24.08
C VAL A 203 4.52 5.87 22.78
N VAL A 204 3.20 6.01 22.73
CA VAL A 204 2.50 6.52 21.54
C VAL A 204 2.93 7.96 21.25
N LEU A 205 2.97 8.83 22.26
CA LEU A 205 3.43 10.21 22.12
C LEU A 205 4.89 10.30 21.67
N ALA A 206 5.78 9.44 22.19
CA ALA A 206 7.18 9.41 21.77
C ALA A 206 7.31 9.05 20.29
N TRP A 207 6.52 8.08 19.80
CA TRP A 207 6.50 7.71 18.39
C TRP A 207 5.89 8.80 17.50
N LEU A 208 4.79 9.43 17.92
CA LEU A 208 4.19 10.55 17.19
C LEU A 208 5.14 11.75 17.11
N LEU A 209 5.80 12.10 18.22
CA LEU A 209 6.79 13.17 18.26
C LEU A 209 8.01 12.82 17.39
N GLY A 210 8.52 11.60 17.48
CA GLY A 210 9.63 11.13 16.64
C GLY A 210 9.29 11.20 15.16
N ALA A 211 8.11 10.71 14.77
CA ALA A 211 7.62 10.80 13.40
C ALA A 211 7.47 12.26 12.94
N ALA A 212 6.91 13.14 13.78
CA ALA A 212 6.78 14.57 13.48
C ALA A 212 8.15 15.26 13.31
N LEU A 213 9.14 14.91 14.13
CA LEU A 213 10.50 15.44 14.02
C LEU A 213 11.20 14.94 12.75
N VAL A 214 11.06 13.67 12.39
CA VAL A 214 11.62 13.11 11.15
C VAL A 214 10.95 13.76 9.93
N LEU A 215 9.62 13.86 9.93
CA LEU A 215 8.86 14.53 8.86
C LEU A 215 9.24 16.00 8.74
N GLY A 216 9.21 16.75 9.84
CA GLY A 216 9.57 18.17 9.86
C GLY A 216 11.02 18.42 9.47
N GLY A 217 11.95 17.58 9.93
CA GLY A 217 13.35 17.64 9.56
C GLY A 217 13.59 17.33 8.08
N LEU A 218 12.94 16.29 7.55
CA LEU A 218 12.99 15.96 6.12
C LEU A 218 12.41 17.10 5.28
N MET A 219 11.24 17.63 5.65
CA MET A 219 10.61 18.77 4.97
C MET A 219 11.52 19.99 4.97
N ALA A 220 12.12 20.33 6.12
CA ALA A 220 13.04 21.46 6.23
C ALA A 220 14.28 21.26 5.35
N ALA A 221 14.88 20.07 5.35
CA ALA A 221 16.03 19.76 4.52
C ALA A 221 15.69 19.84 3.03
N LEU A 222 14.59 19.22 2.60
CA LEU A 222 14.19 19.20 1.20
C LEU A 222 13.72 20.57 0.69
N ALA A 223 13.15 21.42 1.56
CA ALA A 223 12.78 22.80 1.21
C ALA A 223 13.98 23.69 0.85
N THR A 224 15.21 23.30 1.20
CA THR A 224 16.43 24.03 0.82
C THR A 224 16.97 23.65 -0.56
N LEU A 225 16.45 22.58 -1.18
CA LEU A 225 16.92 22.09 -2.48
C LEU A 225 16.20 22.77 -3.64
N SER A 226 16.89 22.97 -4.77
CA SER A 226 16.25 23.35 -6.03
C SER A 226 15.42 22.18 -6.59
N ALA A 227 14.42 22.45 -7.42
CA ALA A 227 13.59 21.42 -8.04
C ALA A 227 14.41 20.36 -8.79
N ALA A 228 15.45 20.78 -9.52
CA ALA A 228 16.36 19.88 -10.22
C ALA A 228 17.17 18.98 -9.26
N ALA A 229 17.69 19.55 -8.17
CA ALA A 229 18.41 18.78 -7.16
C ALA A 229 17.47 17.80 -6.43
N LEU A 230 16.25 18.24 -6.11
CA LEU A 230 15.23 17.40 -5.46
C LEU A 230 14.85 16.21 -6.36
N ALA A 231 14.67 16.43 -7.66
CA ALA A 231 14.36 15.37 -8.62
C ALA A 231 15.48 14.31 -8.68
N SER A 232 16.72 14.77 -8.85
CA SER A 232 17.88 13.89 -8.95
C SER A 232 18.12 13.11 -7.65
N VAL A 233 18.04 13.79 -6.50
CA VAL A 233 18.25 13.17 -5.19
C VAL A 233 17.13 12.19 -4.87
N SER A 234 15.87 12.55 -5.11
CA SER A 234 14.73 11.65 -4.84
C SER A 234 14.76 10.41 -5.72
N SER A 235 15.07 10.55 -7.01
CA SER A 235 15.19 9.41 -7.94
C SER A 235 16.32 8.47 -7.52
N LEU A 236 17.51 9.01 -7.26
CA LEU A 236 18.66 8.21 -6.83
C LEU A 236 18.37 7.52 -5.50
N LEU A 237 17.87 8.25 -4.49
CA LEU A 237 17.54 7.68 -3.20
C LEU A 237 16.48 6.59 -3.32
N GLY A 238 15.41 6.81 -4.08
CA GLY A 238 14.37 5.79 -4.28
C GLY A 238 14.91 4.51 -4.90
N SER A 239 15.69 4.62 -5.99
CA SER A 239 16.28 3.46 -6.63
C SER A 239 17.32 2.75 -5.76
N LEU A 240 18.17 3.51 -5.03
CA LEU A 240 19.15 2.94 -4.11
C LEU A 240 18.50 2.26 -2.91
N ILE A 241 17.43 2.84 -2.36
CA ILE A 241 16.68 2.25 -1.25
C ILE A 241 15.98 0.98 -1.70
N LEU A 242 15.33 0.99 -2.87
CA LEU A 242 14.65 -0.18 -3.42
C LEU A 242 15.63 -1.33 -3.67
N PHE A 243 16.69 -1.06 -4.41
CA PHE A 243 17.69 -2.07 -4.73
C PHE A 243 18.49 -2.49 -3.48
N GLY A 244 18.83 -1.53 -2.62
CA GLY A 244 19.47 -1.77 -1.34
C GLY A 244 18.64 -2.68 -0.43
N LEU A 245 17.31 -2.50 -0.38
CA LEU A 245 16.40 -3.37 0.36
C LEU A 245 16.47 -4.82 -0.15
N ILE A 246 16.45 -5.01 -1.47
CA ILE A 246 16.61 -6.34 -2.09
C ILE A 246 17.96 -6.95 -1.70
N ILE A 247 19.04 -6.19 -1.83
CA ILE A 247 20.39 -6.65 -1.45
C ILE A 247 20.45 -7.00 0.04
N VAL A 248 19.84 -6.20 0.93
CA VAL A 248 19.77 -6.49 2.37
C VAL A 248 19.04 -7.82 2.62
N PHE A 249 17.92 -8.08 1.93
CA PHE A 249 17.20 -9.34 2.08
C PHE A 249 18.05 -10.54 1.61
N LEU A 250 18.70 -10.41 0.46
CA LEU A 250 19.56 -11.46 -0.09
C LEU A 250 20.79 -11.71 0.81
N LEU A 251 21.45 -10.66 1.28
CA LEU A 251 22.60 -10.74 2.17
C LEU A 251 22.22 -11.32 3.54
N ALA A 252 21.08 -10.91 4.11
CA ALA A 252 20.59 -11.47 5.35
C ALA A 252 20.27 -12.96 5.21
N GLY A 253 19.64 -13.35 4.10
CA GLY A 253 19.38 -14.76 3.77
C GLY A 253 20.68 -15.57 3.63
N ALA A 254 21.64 -15.05 2.87
CA ALA A 254 22.94 -15.67 2.65
C ALA A 254 23.75 -15.79 3.96
N TRP A 255 23.76 -14.73 4.79
CA TRP A 255 24.45 -14.74 6.08
C TRP A 255 23.84 -15.77 7.05
N LYS A 256 22.52 -15.93 7.02
CA LYS A 256 21.81 -16.98 7.76
C LYS A 256 21.93 -18.37 7.11
N LYS A 257 22.71 -18.50 6.03
CA LYS A 257 22.93 -19.75 5.27
C LYS A 257 21.63 -20.38 4.76
N LEU A 258 20.67 -19.55 4.39
CA LEU A 258 19.38 -19.99 3.87
C LEU A 258 19.46 -20.27 2.36
N PRO A 259 18.67 -21.22 1.84
CA PRO A 259 18.53 -21.46 0.41
C PRO A 259 17.72 -20.32 -0.23
N VAL A 260 18.40 -19.23 -0.60
CA VAL A 260 17.78 -17.96 -0.99
C VAL A 260 16.88 -18.11 -2.22
N TYR A 261 17.29 -18.90 -3.22
CA TYR A 261 16.50 -19.13 -4.42
C TYR A 261 15.22 -19.91 -4.13
N GLU A 262 15.31 -20.99 -3.35
CA GLU A 262 14.18 -21.84 -2.99
C GLU A 262 13.16 -21.05 -2.15
N ASN A 263 13.64 -20.26 -1.19
CA ASN A 263 12.78 -19.37 -0.41
C ASN A 263 12.13 -18.30 -1.30
N PHE A 264 12.87 -17.72 -2.25
CA PHE A 264 12.27 -16.79 -3.22
C PHE A 264 11.15 -17.45 -4.02
N VAL A 265 11.38 -18.64 -4.56
CA VAL A 265 10.40 -19.39 -5.37
C VAL A 265 9.16 -19.75 -4.54
N GLU A 266 9.34 -20.15 -3.28
CA GLU A 266 8.23 -20.44 -2.37
C GLU A 266 7.36 -19.19 -2.12
N GLY A 267 7.99 -18.05 -1.81
CA GLY A 267 7.25 -16.78 -1.65
C GLY A 267 6.59 -16.33 -2.94
N ALA A 268 7.24 -16.51 -4.09
CA ALA A 268 6.69 -16.16 -5.39
C ALA A 268 5.42 -16.95 -5.72
N LYS A 269 5.36 -18.25 -5.37
CA LYS A 269 4.13 -19.06 -5.51
C LYS A 269 2.96 -18.46 -4.74
N GLN A 270 3.19 -18.02 -3.50
CA GLN A 270 2.15 -17.35 -2.72
C GLN A 270 1.67 -16.06 -3.41
N GLY A 271 2.60 -15.27 -3.97
CA GLY A 271 2.26 -14.06 -4.72
C GLY A 271 1.41 -14.34 -5.95
N PHE A 272 1.69 -15.44 -6.66
CA PHE A 272 0.87 -15.90 -7.78
C PHE A 272 -0.55 -16.27 -7.34
N ASP A 273 -0.70 -17.00 -6.24
CA ASP A 273 -2.02 -17.39 -5.70
C ASP A 273 -2.82 -16.18 -5.22
N VAL A 274 -2.16 -15.17 -4.64
CA VAL A 274 -2.79 -13.89 -4.29
C VAL A 274 -3.33 -13.22 -5.55
N ALA A 275 -2.50 -13.04 -6.57
CA ALA A 275 -2.88 -12.40 -7.82
C ALA A 275 -4.09 -13.11 -8.45
N LYS A 276 -4.01 -14.44 -8.59
CA LYS A 276 -5.11 -15.26 -9.13
C LYS A 276 -6.45 -15.01 -8.44
N ASN A 277 -6.45 -14.87 -7.12
CA ASN A 277 -7.67 -14.64 -6.34
C ASN A 277 -8.23 -13.22 -6.46
N LEU A 278 -7.45 -12.25 -6.96
CA LEU A 278 -7.90 -10.86 -7.14
C LEU A 278 -8.67 -10.65 -8.44
N LEU A 279 -8.40 -11.44 -9.49
CA LEU A 279 -9.00 -11.27 -10.82
C LEU A 279 -10.54 -11.16 -10.80
N PRO A 280 -11.30 -12.03 -10.10
CA PRO A 280 -12.76 -11.92 -10.08
C PRO A 280 -13.27 -10.59 -9.52
N TYR A 281 -12.58 -10.03 -8.51
CA TYR A 281 -12.94 -8.77 -7.89
C TYR A 281 -12.55 -7.55 -8.73
N LEU A 282 -11.56 -7.69 -9.60
CA LEU A 282 -11.15 -6.65 -10.54
C LEU A 282 -12.08 -6.58 -11.76
N VAL A 283 -12.77 -7.69 -12.07
CA VAL A 283 -13.74 -7.79 -13.17
C VAL A 283 -15.15 -7.39 -12.72
N ALA A 284 -15.51 -7.70 -11.46
CA ALA A 284 -16.82 -7.39 -10.88
C ALA A 284 -16.99 -5.90 -10.61
#